data_AF-A0A9K3P917-F1
#
_entry.id   AF-A0A9K3P917-F1
#
_cell.length_a   1.000
_cell.length_b   1.000
_cell.length_c   1.000
_cell.angle_alpha   90.00
_cell.angle_beta   90.00
_cell.angle_gamma   90.00
#
_symmetry.space_group_name_H-M   'P 1'
#
loop_
_entity.id
_entity.type
_entity.pdbx_description
1 polymer ?
#
loop_
_entity_poly.entity_id
_entity_poly.type
_entity_poly.pdbx_seq_one_letter_code
_entity_poly.pdbx_strand_id
1 'polypeptide(L)'
;MNLPASALEFLDAFRGYKVVGSGLPSTPTIHVHCFASKDRKEAHQSIYERAEKALGCPFGDTKVSIHNVRDVAPNKNMYCVTFQLPEAVRSLPRIKVGSDDSIP
;
A
#
# COMPACT_ATOMS: atom_id res chain seq x y z
N MET A 1 -0.71 -4.99 7.69
CA MET A 1 0.43 -4.43 8.47
C MET A 1 -0.09 -3.79 9.75
N ASN A 2 0.56 -4.00 10.91
CA ASN A 2 0.10 -3.51 12.23
C ASN A 2 0.60 -2.09 12.58
N LEU A 3 1.04 -1.32 11.59
CA LEU A 3 1.55 0.05 11.72
C LEU A 3 0.73 1.02 10.84
N PRO A 4 -0.50 1.37 11.23
CA PRO A 4 -1.43 2.12 10.38
C PRO A 4 -0.97 3.53 9.99
N ALA A 5 -0.01 4.13 10.69
CA ALA A 5 0.50 5.45 10.35
C ALA A 5 1.33 5.44 9.04
N SER A 6 2.22 4.46 8.90
CA SER A 6 3.18 4.35 7.79
C SER A 6 2.89 3.19 6.84
N ALA A 7 1.80 2.45 7.05
CA ALA A 7 1.54 1.23 6.28
C ALA A 7 1.44 1.47 4.76
N LEU A 8 0.97 2.64 4.33
CA LEU A 8 0.94 2.99 2.91
C LEU A 8 2.33 3.21 2.33
N GLU A 9 3.27 3.73 3.13
CA GLU A 9 4.62 4.01 2.68
C GLU A 9 5.36 2.70 2.39
N PHE A 10 5.17 1.68 3.24
CA PHE A 10 5.71 0.33 3.07
C PHE A 10 5.16 -0.44 1.85
N LEU A 11 4.24 0.13 1.07
CA LEU A 11 3.79 -0.50 -0.17
C LEU A 11 4.92 -0.57 -1.22
N ASP A 12 5.95 0.25 -1.09
CA ASP A 12 7.15 0.21 -1.92
C ASP A 12 7.91 -1.13 -1.80
N ALA A 13 7.81 -1.80 -0.65
CA ALA A 13 8.44 -3.10 -0.42
C ALA A 13 7.88 -4.21 -1.33
N PHE A 14 6.68 -4.02 -1.89
CA PHE A 14 6.10 -4.96 -2.86
C PHE A 14 6.62 -4.75 -4.29
N ARG A 15 7.36 -3.67 -4.57
CA ARG A 15 7.99 -3.45 -5.88
C ARG A 15 8.93 -4.60 -6.21
N GLY A 16 8.85 -5.12 -7.44
CA GLY A 16 9.64 -6.27 -7.86
C GLY A 16 9.34 -7.55 -7.07
N TYR A 17 8.12 -7.69 -6.53
CA TYR A 17 7.65 -8.94 -5.95
C TYR A 17 7.70 -10.07 -6.99
N LYS A 18 8.20 -11.24 -6.57
CA LYS A 18 8.27 -12.44 -7.41
C LYS A 18 7.40 -13.50 -6.75
N VAL A 19 6.40 -13.98 -7.48
CA VAL A 19 5.69 -15.20 -7.08
C VAL A 19 6.67 -16.36 -7.25
N VAL A 20 7.08 -16.97 -6.15
CA VAL A 20 7.94 -18.16 -6.15
C VAL A 20 7.08 -19.33 -5.68
N GLY A 21 6.69 -20.19 -6.62
CA GLY A 21 5.88 -21.38 -6.35
C GLY A 21 4.84 -21.65 -7.44
N SER A 22 4.76 -22.90 -7.90
CA SER A 22 3.74 -23.35 -8.85
C SER A 22 2.38 -23.47 -8.15
N GLY A 23 1.36 -22.73 -8.63
CA GLY A 23 -0.02 -22.84 -8.15
C GLY A 23 -0.53 -21.72 -7.21
N LEU A 24 0.28 -20.69 -6.95
CA LEU A 24 -0.18 -19.49 -6.23
C LEU A 24 -0.97 -18.56 -7.17
N PRO A 25 -1.99 -17.83 -6.67
CA PRO A 25 -2.69 -16.83 -7.46
C PRO A 25 -1.69 -15.80 -8.02
N SER A 26 -1.83 -15.45 -9.31
CA SER A 26 -0.90 -14.55 -10.02
C SER A 26 -0.70 -13.19 -9.35
N THR A 27 -1.70 -12.71 -8.59
CA THR A 27 -1.68 -11.42 -7.90
C THR A 27 -2.10 -11.58 -6.42
N PRO A 28 -1.23 -11.24 -5.45
CA PRO A 28 -1.62 -11.25 -4.05
C PRO A 28 -2.60 -10.12 -3.74
N THR A 29 -3.59 -10.39 -2.89
CA THR A 29 -4.45 -9.35 -2.31
C THR A 29 -3.78 -8.74 -1.10
N ILE A 30 -3.61 -7.43 -1.10
CA ILE A 30 -2.98 -6.67 -0.02
C ILE A 30 -4.06 -5.96 0.79
N HIS A 31 -3.97 -6.09 2.12
CA HIS A 31 -4.79 -5.36 3.08
C HIS A 31 -3.89 -4.42 3.89
N VAL A 32 -4.12 -3.11 3.74
CA VAL A 32 -3.32 -2.07 4.38
C VAL A 32 -4.22 -1.16 5.20
N HIS A 33 -3.85 -0.92 6.46
CA HIS A 33 -4.57 0.01 7.32
C HIS A 33 -3.90 1.37 7.26
N CYS A 34 -4.67 2.44 7.13
CA CYS A 34 -4.14 3.80 7.05
C CYS A 34 -5.02 4.79 7.82
N PHE A 35 -4.42 5.92 8.20
CA PHE A 35 -5.17 7.06 8.74
C PHE A 35 -5.40 8.10 7.67
N ALA A 36 -6.65 8.57 7.57
CA ALA A 36 -7.05 9.61 6.64
C ALA A 36 -8.06 10.56 7.29
N SER A 37 -8.39 11.64 6.57
CA SER A 37 -9.42 12.60 7.00
C SER A 37 -10.74 11.89 7.30
N LYS A 38 -11.59 12.50 8.12
CA LYS A 38 -12.94 11.99 8.35
C LYS A 38 -13.84 12.25 7.13
N ASP A 39 -13.52 13.26 6.32
CA ASP A 39 -14.17 13.48 5.05
C ASP A 39 -13.82 12.35 4.07
N ARG A 40 -14.84 11.66 3.54
CA ARG A 40 -14.63 10.49 2.68
C ARG A 40 -13.95 10.83 1.36
N LYS A 41 -14.26 11.97 0.75
CA LYS A 41 -13.67 12.33 -0.55
C LYS A 41 -12.18 12.63 -0.38
N GLU A 42 -11.84 13.47 0.60
CA GLU A 42 -10.45 13.78 0.92
C GLU A 42 -9.68 12.54 1.35
N ALA A 43 -10.31 11.69 2.18
CA ALA A 43 -9.69 10.45 2.62
C ALA A 43 -9.35 9.54 1.46
N HIS A 44 -10.30 9.29 0.57
CA HIS A 44 -10.09 8.42 -0.58
C HIS A 44 -8.99 8.99 -1.47
N GLN A 45 -9.06 10.28 -1.81
CA GLN A 45 -8.04 10.92 -2.66
C GLN A 45 -6.63 10.81 -2.06
N SER A 46 -6.46 11.14 -0.78
CA SER A 46 -5.18 11.04 -0.09
C SER A 46 -4.65 9.60 -0.03
N ILE A 47 -5.54 8.63 0.19
CA ILE A 47 -5.20 7.20 0.21
C ILE A 47 -4.70 6.76 -1.16
N TYR A 48 -5.44 7.08 -2.23
CA TYR A 48 -5.06 6.73 -3.61
C TYR A 48 -3.69 7.33 -3.94
N GLU A 49 -3.53 8.63 -3.78
CA GLU A 49 -2.30 9.34 -4.13
C GLU A 49 -1.08 8.78 -3.38
N ARG A 50 -1.21 8.56 -2.06
CA ARG A 50 -0.13 8.00 -1.24
C ARG A 50 0.19 6.56 -1.63
N ALA A 51 -0.83 5.75 -1.89
CA ALA A 51 -0.63 4.35 -2.23
C ALA A 51 -0.03 4.17 -3.62
N GLU A 52 -0.48 4.93 -4.62
CA GLU A 52 0.10 4.93 -5.97
C GLU A 52 1.54 5.45 -5.95
N LYS A 53 1.82 6.50 -5.17
CA LYS A 53 3.18 7.02 -4.98
C LYS A 53 4.10 5.98 -4.33
N ALA A 54 3.64 5.28 -3.29
CA ALA A 54 4.41 4.25 -2.63
C ALA A 54 4.60 3.00 -3.50
N LEU A 55 3.57 2.56 -4.23
CA LEU A 55 3.69 1.49 -5.21
C LEU A 55 4.59 1.86 -6.39
N GLY A 56 4.64 3.15 -6.76
CA GLY A 56 5.40 3.64 -7.92
C GLY A 56 4.70 3.40 -9.25
N CYS A 57 3.43 3.01 -9.22
CA CYS A 57 2.57 2.85 -10.39
C CYS A 57 1.13 3.17 -10.01
N PRO A 58 0.30 3.58 -10.98
CA PRO A 58 -1.13 3.75 -10.76
C PRO A 58 -1.81 2.40 -10.51
N PHE A 59 -2.96 2.41 -9.82
CA PHE A 59 -3.76 1.20 -9.62
C PHE A 59 -4.40 0.69 -10.93
N GLY A 60 -4.66 1.57 -11.90
CA GLY A 60 -5.29 1.21 -13.18
C GLY A 60 -6.66 0.54 -12.97
N ASP A 61 -6.90 -0.59 -13.65
CA ASP A 61 -8.12 -1.39 -13.55
C ASP A 61 -8.21 -2.26 -12.28
N THR A 62 -7.26 -2.11 -11.34
CA THR A 62 -7.27 -2.85 -10.09
C THR A 62 -8.48 -2.45 -9.24
N LYS A 63 -9.24 -3.45 -8.77
CA LYS A 63 -10.29 -3.22 -7.80
C LYS A 63 -9.69 -2.85 -6.44
N VAL A 64 -9.87 -1.59 -6.05
CA VAL A 64 -9.51 -1.08 -4.72
C VAL A 64 -10.78 -0.88 -3.90
N SER A 65 -10.79 -1.39 -2.67
CA SER A 65 -11.88 -1.25 -1.71
C SER A 65 -11.37 -0.54 -0.47
N ILE A 66 -11.99 0.59 -0.11
CA ILE A 66 -11.65 1.39 1.07
C ILE A 66 -12.77 1.25 2.08
N HIS A 67 -12.47 0.65 3.24
CA HIS A 67 -13.40 0.43 4.32
C HIS A 67 -13.05 1.29 5.54
N ASN A 68 -13.99 2.05 6.09
CA ASN A 68 -13.79 2.78 7.35
C ASN A 68 -13.87 1.80 8.53
N VAL A 69 -12.78 1.64 9.27
CA VAL A 69 -12.68 0.65 10.36
C VAL A 69 -13.18 1.24 11.67
N ARG A 70 -12.67 2.42 12.05
CA ARG A 70 -12.98 3.10 13.32
C ARG A 70 -12.54 4.56 13.29
N ASP A 71 -13.16 5.39 14.11
CA ASP A 71 -12.62 6.70 14.47
C ASP A 71 -11.35 6.55 15.32
N VAL A 72 -10.36 7.40 15.09
CA VAL A 72 -9.10 7.40 15.86
C VAL A 72 -8.73 8.74 16.44
N ALA A 73 -9.27 9.84 15.90
CA ALA A 73 -9.11 11.19 16.39
C ALA A 73 -10.33 12.03 15.95
N PRO A 74 -10.61 13.19 16.57
CA PRO A 74 -11.76 14.04 16.19
C PRO A 74 -11.81 14.37 14.69
N ASN A 75 -10.64 14.48 14.04
CA ASN A 75 -10.53 14.81 12.61
C ASN A 75 -9.97 13.65 11.75
N LYS A 76 -9.75 12.45 12.29
CA LYS A 76 -9.14 11.34 11.55
C LYS A 76 -9.81 10.00 11.84
N ASN A 77 -10.00 9.22 10.79
CA ASN A 77 -10.48 7.84 10.87
C ASN A 77 -9.41 6.86 10.39
N MET A 78 -9.47 5.65 10.92
CA MET A 78 -8.73 4.50 10.42
C MET A 78 -9.51 3.86 9.29
N TYR A 79 -8.85 3.67 8.16
CA TYR A 79 -9.36 2.98 6.98
C TYR A 79 -8.57 1.69 6.76
N CYS A 80 -9.22 0.69 6.17
CA CYS A 80 -8.62 -0.50 5.62
C CYS A 80 -8.79 -0.46 4.11
N VAL A 81 -7.67 -0.41 3.39
CA VAL A 81 -7.62 -0.40 1.95
C VAL A 81 -7.24 -1.81 1.52
N THR A 82 -8.08 -2.40 0.69
CA THR A 82 -7.90 -3.74 0.14
C THR A 82 -7.79 -3.64 -1.37
N PHE A 83 -6.73 -4.16 -1.94
CA PHE A 83 -6.52 -4.16 -3.39
C PHE A 83 -5.70 -5.37 -3.83
N GLN A 84 -5.82 -5.75 -5.10
CA GLN A 84 -4.94 -6.75 -5.69
C GLN A 84 -3.66 -6.07 -6.18
N LEU A 85 -2.50 -6.67 -5.97
CA LEU A 85 -1.25 -6.07 -6.42
C LEU A 85 -1.25 -5.94 -7.96
N PRO A 86 -1.11 -4.72 -8.52
CA PRO A 86 -1.06 -4.56 -9.97
C PRO A 86 0.19 -5.22 -10.55
N GLU A 87 0.06 -5.85 -11.72
CA GLU A 87 1.20 -6.51 -12.39
C GLU A 87 2.34 -5.54 -12.72
N ALA A 88 2.02 -4.25 -12.93
CA ALA A 88 3.02 -3.21 -13.14
C ALA A 88 4.06 -3.14 -12.01
N VAL A 89 3.65 -3.43 -10.77
CA VAL A 89 4.53 -3.43 -9.59
C VAL A 89 5.66 -4.47 -9.73
N ARG A 90 5.41 -5.59 -10.42
CA ARG A 90 6.40 -6.64 -10.67
C ARG A 90 7.56 -6.16 -11.55
N SER A 91 7.26 -5.27 -12.48
CA SER A 91 8.23 -4.71 -13.42
C SER A 91 9.03 -3.55 -12.83
N LEU A 92 8.63 -3.03 -11.67
CA LEU A 92 9.34 -1.93 -11.01
C LEU A 92 10.63 -2.40 -10.32
N PRO A 93 11.69 -1.57 -10.34
CA PRO A 93 12.91 -1.86 -9.61
C PRO A 93 12.63 -1.92 -8.11
N ARG A 94 13.21 -2.92 -7.43
CA ARG A 94 13.19 -2.99 -5.95
C ARG A 94 13.89 -1.76 -5.39
N ILE A 95 13.26 -1.11 -4.42
CA ILE A 95 13.96 -0.09 -3.64
C ILE A 95 14.96 -0.82 -2.74
N LYS A 96 16.25 -0.59 -2.96
CA LYS A 96 17.28 -0.98 -2.00
C LYS A 96 17.14 -0.02 -0.81
N VAL A 97 16.57 -0.48 0.29
CA VAL A 97 16.80 0.17 1.59
C VAL A 97 18.30 0.11 1.81
N GLY A 98 18.95 1.26 1.86
CA GLY A 98 20.40 1.38 1.93
C GLY A 98 20.96 0.51 3.05
N SER A 99 21.76 -0.46 2.67
CA SER A 99 22.83 -0.99 3.51
C SER A 99 23.86 0.14 3.66
N ASP A 100 23.72 0.94 4.71
CA ASP A 100 24.87 1.59 5.33
C ASP A 100 25.57 0.53 6.19
N ASP A 101 26.28 -0.37 5.51
CA ASP A 101 27.26 -1.26 6.13
C ASP A 101 28.55 -0.44 6.29
N SER A 102 28.46 0.60 7.11
CA SER A 102 29.61 1.34 7.62
C SER A 102 29.84 0.86 9.05
N ILE A 103 30.29 -0.40 9.17
CA ILE A 103 30.86 -0.90 10.44
C ILE A 103 32.33 -0.44 10.46
N PRO A 104 32.76 0.40 11.43
CA PRO A 104 34.18 0.71 11.61
C PRO A 104 34.99 -0.49 12.09
#